data_AF-A0A0K0GRL8-F1
#
_entry.id   AF-A0A0K0GRL8-F1
#
_cell.length_a   1.000
_cell.length_b   1.000
_cell.length_c   1.000
_cell.angle_alpha   90.00
_cell.angle_beta   90.00
_cell.angle_gamma   90.00
#
_symmetry.space_group_name_H-M   'P 1'
#
loop_
_entity.id
_entity.type
_entity.pdbx_description
1 polymer ?
#
loop_
_entity_poly.entity_id
_entity_poly.type
_entity_poly.pdbx_seq_one_letter_code
_entity_poly.pdbx_strand_id
1 'polypeptide(L)'
;MVRLVCQELESWYIADLNALALAFPECKIDTPALRKRFAQPDSWKKPSAELERLIPAFQKRSGARLMADRLREEDSRSPSFRAFVNGVRRLAHELGYQAPA
;
A
#
# COMPACT_ATOMS: atom_id res chain seq x y z
N MET A 1 5.26 -17.24 10.46
CA MET A 1 4.98 -16.23 9.42
C MET A 1 3.47 -16.09 9.28
N VAL A 2 2.95 -14.88 9.45
CA VAL A 2 1.51 -14.58 9.55
C VAL A 2 0.83 -14.76 8.18
N ARG A 3 -0.36 -15.36 8.15
CA ARG A 3 -1.22 -15.40 6.95
C ARG A 3 -1.62 -13.96 6.60
N LEU A 4 -1.18 -13.45 5.46
CA LEU A 4 -1.54 -12.10 5.00
C LEU A 4 -3.01 -12.12 4.56
N VAL A 5 -3.91 -11.61 5.40
CA VAL A 5 -5.36 -11.56 5.11
C VAL A 5 -5.69 -10.30 4.31
N CYS A 6 -4.97 -10.04 3.22
CA CYS A 6 -5.41 -9.13 2.18
C CYS A 6 -5.65 -9.93 0.91
N GLN A 7 -6.81 -9.73 0.27
CA GLN A 7 -7.15 -10.45 -0.96
C GLN A 7 -6.27 -10.01 -2.13
N GLU A 8 -5.84 -8.75 -2.10
CA GLU A 8 -5.06 -8.08 -3.14
C GLU A 8 -4.07 -7.13 -2.47
N LEU A 9 -2.83 -7.08 -2.96
CA LEU A 9 -1.78 -6.19 -2.44
C LEU A 9 -2.10 -4.71 -2.70
N GLU A 10 -2.96 -4.43 -3.68
CA GLU A 10 -3.48 -3.09 -3.96
C GLU A 10 -4.22 -2.47 -2.76
N SER A 11 -4.62 -3.27 -1.76
CA SER A 11 -5.09 -2.77 -0.46
C SER A 11 -4.05 -1.88 0.23
N TRP A 12 -2.76 -2.18 0.07
CA TRP A 12 -1.67 -1.37 0.60
C TRP A 12 -1.59 0.00 -0.07
N TYR A 13 -2.01 0.10 -1.33
CA TYR A 13 -1.98 1.36 -2.08
C TYR A 13 -3.12 2.27 -1.64
N ILE A 14 -4.36 1.76 -1.52
CA ILE A 14 -5.49 2.56 -1.01
C ILE A 14 -5.33 2.95 0.48
N ALA A 15 -4.47 2.24 1.21
CA ALA A 15 -4.07 2.61 2.58
C ALA A 15 -3.28 3.94 2.61
N ASP A 16 -2.65 4.33 1.50
CA ASP A 16 -1.86 5.55 1.38
C ASP A 16 -2.27 6.38 0.15
N LEU A 17 -3.32 7.18 0.32
CA LEU A 17 -3.81 8.07 -0.73
C LEU A 17 -2.82 9.19 -1.06
N ASN A 18 -1.91 9.53 -0.15
CA ASN A 18 -0.89 10.52 -0.41
C ASN A 18 0.15 9.95 -1.39
N ALA A 19 0.65 8.73 -1.14
CA ALA A 19 1.54 8.04 -2.06
C ALA A 19 0.89 7.86 -3.45
N LEU A 20 -0.40 7.51 -3.50
CA LEU A 20 -1.14 7.42 -4.75
C LEU A 20 -1.24 8.79 -5.46
N ALA A 21 -1.51 9.88 -4.75
CA ALA A 21 -1.55 11.21 -5.35
C ALA A 21 -0.18 11.68 -5.86
N LEU A 22 0.91 11.25 -5.23
CA LEU A 22 2.27 11.47 -5.73
C LEU A 22 2.64 10.58 -6.93
N ALA A 23 1.99 9.42 -7.06
CA ALA A 23 2.17 8.52 -8.21
C ALA A 23 1.33 8.94 -9.43
N PHE A 24 0.14 9.50 -9.18
CA PHE A 24 -0.86 9.89 -10.17
C PHE A 24 -1.40 11.31 -9.87
N PRO A 25 -0.58 12.35 -10.05
CA PRO A 25 -0.90 13.73 -9.65
C PRO A 25 -2.15 14.30 -10.36
N GLU A 26 -2.50 13.77 -11.52
CA GLU A 26 -3.66 14.17 -12.30
C GLU A 26 -5.01 13.72 -11.70
N CYS A 27 -5.03 12.67 -10.86
CA CYS A 27 -6.28 12.04 -10.42
C CYS A 27 -6.92 12.68 -9.16
N LYS A 28 -6.28 13.63 -8.48
CA LYS A 28 -6.79 14.33 -7.27
C LYS A 28 -7.48 13.40 -6.24
N ILE A 29 -6.81 12.31 -5.90
CA ILE A 29 -7.36 11.20 -5.10
C ILE A 29 -7.12 11.30 -3.59
N ASP A 30 -6.26 12.23 -3.15
CA ASP A 30 -6.05 12.48 -1.73
C ASP A 30 -7.12 13.44 -1.19
N THR A 31 -8.32 12.92 -0.92
CA THR A 31 -9.46 13.70 -0.39
C THR A 31 -9.96 13.16 0.95
N PRO A 32 -10.55 14.00 1.82
CA PRO A 32 -11.15 13.52 3.08
C PRO A 32 -12.20 12.43 2.89
N ALA A 33 -13.01 12.52 1.81
CA ALA A 33 -14.02 11.54 1.49
C ALA A 33 -13.42 10.17 1.15
N LEU A 34 -12.38 10.14 0.31
CA LEU A 34 -11.67 8.90 -0.01
C LEU A 34 -10.89 8.36 1.19
N ARG A 35 -10.28 9.23 2.01
CA ARG A 35 -9.60 8.82 3.26
C ARG A 35 -10.55 8.10 4.21
N LYS A 36 -11.78 8.60 4.36
CA LYS A 36 -12.83 7.96 5.15
C LYS A 36 -13.31 6.65 4.52
N ARG A 37 -13.49 6.63 3.19
CA ARG A 37 -13.92 5.43 2.45
C ARG A 37 -12.92 4.29 2.58
N PHE A 38 -11.63 4.59 2.55
CA PHE A 38 -10.53 3.63 2.69
C PHE A 38 -9.97 3.53 4.12
N ALA A 39 -10.78 3.80 5.14
CA ALA A 39 -10.33 3.75 6.53
C ALA A 39 -9.90 2.34 6.99
N GLN A 40 -10.44 1.29 6.38
CA GLN A 40 -10.08 -0.11 6.63
C GLN A 40 -9.56 -0.75 5.32
N PRO A 41 -8.34 -0.43 4.88
CA PRO A 41 -7.86 -0.84 3.54
C PRO A 41 -7.86 -2.36 3.33
N ASP A 42 -7.51 -3.15 4.34
CA ASP A 42 -7.37 -4.60 4.22
C ASP A 42 -8.71 -5.35 4.13
N SER A 43 -9.83 -4.70 4.47
CA SER A 43 -11.17 -5.31 4.32
C SER A 43 -11.73 -5.19 2.90
N TRP A 44 -11.05 -4.47 2.01
CA TRP A 44 -11.47 -4.32 0.62
C TRP A 44 -11.28 -5.60 -0.17
N LYS A 45 -12.35 -6.07 -0.81
CA LYS A 45 -12.33 -7.31 -1.59
C LYS A 45 -11.66 -7.16 -2.96
N LYS A 46 -11.80 -5.98 -3.58
CA LYS A 46 -11.31 -5.69 -4.94
C LYS A 46 -10.66 -4.31 -5.02
N PRO A 47 -9.60 -4.02 -4.22
CA PRO A 47 -8.92 -2.73 -4.28
C PRO A 47 -8.36 -2.42 -5.66
N SER A 48 -7.91 -3.41 -6.45
CA SER A 48 -7.43 -3.17 -7.82
C SER A 48 -8.50 -2.57 -8.74
N ALA A 49 -9.73 -3.10 -8.70
CA ALA A 49 -10.84 -2.57 -9.48
C ALA A 49 -11.23 -1.14 -9.04
N GLU A 50 -11.12 -0.84 -7.75
CA GLU A 50 -11.38 0.52 -7.25
C GLU A 50 -10.28 1.50 -7.68
N LEU A 51 -9.02 1.06 -7.71
CA LEU A 51 -7.92 1.86 -8.25
C LEU A 51 -8.10 2.15 -9.73
N GLU A 52 -8.47 1.16 -10.54
CA GLU A 52 -8.78 1.36 -11.98
C GLU A 52 -9.91 2.37 -12.19
N ARG A 53 -10.93 2.37 -11.30
CA ARG A 53 -12.04 3.34 -11.34
C ARG A 53 -11.61 4.76 -10.98
N LEU A 54 -10.71 4.91 -9.99
CA LEU A 54 -10.21 6.21 -9.54
C LEU A 54 -9.09 6.77 -10.42
N ILE A 55 -8.31 5.88 -11.03
CA ILE A 55 -7.08 6.17 -11.75
C ILE A 55 -7.14 5.34 -13.04
N PRO A 56 -7.74 5.87 -14.12
CA PRO A 56 -7.87 5.12 -15.39
C PRO A 56 -6.53 4.67 -15.98
N ALA A 57 -5.44 5.36 -15.66
CA ALA A 57 -4.07 5.00 -16.06
C ALA A 57 -3.43 3.90 -15.19
N PHE A 58 -4.09 3.46 -14.11
CA PHE A 58 -3.55 2.45 -13.21
C PHE A 58 -3.43 1.11 -13.93
N GLN A 59 -2.24 0.50 -13.84
CA GLN A 59 -1.97 -0.86 -14.30
C GLN A 59 -1.18 -1.56 -13.22
N LYS A 60 -1.54 -2.80 -12.87
CA LYS A 60 -0.96 -3.49 -11.70
C LYS A 60 0.57 -3.47 -11.65
N ARG A 61 1.24 -3.73 -12.79
CA ARG A 61 2.71 -3.77 -12.83
C ARG A 61 3.37 -2.39 -12.70
N SER A 62 2.90 -1.40 -13.46
CA SER A 62 3.49 -0.05 -13.38
C SER A 62 3.11 0.63 -12.07
N GLY A 63 1.87 0.44 -11.61
CA GLY A 63 1.38 0.85 -10.29
C GLY A 63 2.23 0.27 -9.17
N ALA A 64 2.51 -1.03 -9.19
CA ALA A 64 3.39 -1.65 -8.19
C ALA A 64 4.78 -1.01 -8.16
N ARG A 65 5.38 -0.71 -9.32
CA ARG A 65 6.68 -0.02 -9.40
C ARG A 65 6.61 1.40 -8.83
N LEU A 66 5.62 2.18 -9.25
CA LEU A 66 5.44 3.56 -8.78
C LEU A 66 5.18 3.62 -7.28
N MET A 67 4.40 2.67 -6.76
CA MET A 67 4.05 2.60 -5.35
C MET A 67 5.20 2.08 -4.49
N ALA A 68 6.05 1.18 -4.99
CA ALA A 68 7.20 0.67 -4.24
C ALA A 68 8.11 1.80 -3.74
N ASP A 69 8.34 2.83 -4.56
CA ASP A 69 9.19 3.97 -4.21
C ASP A 69 8.52 4.99 -3.27
N ARG A 70 7.20 4.89 -3.07
CA ARG A 70 6.38 5.92 -2.41
C ARG A 70 5.68 5.44 -1.15
N LEU A 71 5.48 4.13 -1.00
CA LEU A 71 4.79 3.56 0.15
C LEU A 71 5.55 3.88 1.42
N ARG A 72 4.87 4.55 2.35
CA ARG A 72 5.44 4.87 3.65
C ARG A 72 5.14 3.75 4.63
N GLU A 73 6.21 3.23 5.22
CA GLU A 73 6.13 2.21 6.27
C GLU A 73 5.62 2.83 7.58
N GLU A 74 6.09 4.04 7.88
CA GLU A 74 5.64 4.87 8.99
C GLU A 74 4.18 5.27 8.78
N ASP A 75 3.36 5.04 9.81
CA ASP A 75 1.94 5.39 9.84
C ASP A 75 1.04 4.71 8.78
N SER A 76 1.52 3.63 8.15
CA SER A 76 0.67 2.88 7.22
C SER A 76 -0.60 2.41 7.91
N ARG A 77 -1.76 2.68 7.27
CA ARG A 77 -3.07 2.30 7.78
C ARG A 77 -3.42 0.84 7.54
N SER A 78 -2.62 0.10 6.77
CA SER A 78 -2.83 -1.32 6.46
C SER A 78 -2.18 -2.24 7.50
N PRO A 79 -2.96 -3.00 8.30
CA PRO A 79 -2.41 -3.99 9.22
C PRO A 79 -1.54 -5.06 8.55
N SER A 80 -1.94 -5.56 7.38
CA SER A 80 -1.22 -6.58 6.62
C SER A 80 0.09 -6.04 6.05
N PHE A 81 0.13 -4.78 5.59
CA PHE A 81 1.39 -4.15 5.17
C PHE A 81 2.36 -4.03 6.34
N ARG A 82 1.90 -3.54 7.51
CA ARG A 82 2.75 -3.46 8.71
C ARG A 82 3.24 -4.85 9.14
N ALA A 83 2.37 -5.86 9.10
CA ALA A 83 2.74 -7.24 9.41
C ALA A 83 3.79 -7.79 8.44
N PHE A 84 3.65 -7.50 7.14
CA PHE A 84 4.62 -7.87 6.10
C PHE A 84 5.98 -7.21 6.37
N VAL A 85 6.04 -5.88 6.49
CA VAL A 85 7.27 -5.12 6.73
C VAL A 85 7.97 -5.60 8.00
N ASN A 86 7.23 -5.74 9.10
CA ASN A 86 7.80 -6.24 10.36
C ASN A 86 8.29 -7.69 10.24
N GLY A 87 7.61 -8.52 9.44
CA GLY A 87 8.04 -9.88 9.14
C GLY A 87 9.34 -9.94 8.37
N VAL A 88 9.47 -9.14 7.31
CA VAL A 88 10.68 -9.04 6.48
C VAL A 88 11.85 -8.50 7.29
N ARG A 89 11.65 -7.43 8.07
CA ARG A 89 12.71 -6.86 8.93
C ARG A 89 13.24 -7.87 9.94
N ARG A 90 12.34 -8.61 10.61
CA ARG A 90 12.74 -9.66 11.55
C ARG A 90 13.56 -10.74 10.83
N LEU A 91 13.10 -11.22 9.68
CA LEU A 91 13.81 -12.24 8.89
C LEU A 91 15.18 -11.73 8.42
N ALA A 92 15.27 -10.48 7.96
CA ALA A 92 16.53 -9.88 7.54
C ALA A 92 17.53 -9.83 8.71
N HIS A 93 17.08 -9.41 9.90
CA HIS A 93 17.91 -9.40 11.10
C HIS A 93 18.36 -10.81 11.51
N GLU A 94 17.47 -11.80 11.48
CA GLU A 94 17.79 -13.22 11.73
C GLU A 94 18.84 -13.77 10.73
N LEU A 95 18.85 -13.26 9.51
CA LEU A 95 19.82 -13.60 8.46
C LEU A 95 21.11 -12.76 8.51
N GLY A 96 21.29 -11.92 9.54
CA GLY A 96 22.50 -11.13 9.74
C GLY A 96 22.54 -9.81 8.95
N TYR A 97 21.44 -9.36 8.35
CA TYR A 97 21.37 -8.01 7.79
C TYR A 97 21.46 -6.96 8.90
N GLN A 98 22.42 -6.04 8.77
CA GLN A 98 22.55 -4.86 9.60
C GLN A 98 22.17 -3.65 8.75
N ALA A 99 21.17 -2.89 9.19
CA ALA A 99 20.81 -1.66 8.49
C ALA A 99 22.02 -0.70 8.50
N PRO A 100 22.33 -0.04 7.38
CA PRO A 100 23.35 1.00 7.36
C PRO A 100 22.98 2.11 8.37
N ALA A 101 24.01 2.63 9.06
CA ALA A 101 23.90 3.73 10.03
C ALA A 101 23.49 5.05 9.38
#